data_AF-A0A7J9WVM4-F1
#
_entry.id   AF-A0A7J9WVM4-F1
#
_cell.length_a   1.000
_cell.length_b   1.000
_cell.length_c   1.000
_cell.angle_alpha   90.00
_cell.angle_beta   90.00
_cell.angle_gamma   90.00
#
_symmetry.space_group_name_H-M   'P 1'
#
loop_
_entity.id
_entity.type
_entity.pdbx_description
1 polymer ?
#
loop_
_entity_poly.entity_id
_entity_poly.type
_entity_poly.pdbx_seq_one_letter_code
_entity_poly.pdbx_strand_id
1 'polypeptide(L)'
;MKSTWRTLTSPLSRIGAATFTLMDTRSVGRWAAAYARAWELRDPDAAAALFTPDAAYRSLIFNEPHTGSIAIRSYWQRATSTQSDVRVWMGAPLVDGQRAAIEWWTVMAHEGEGRVTLPGCLLLEFDGERGARLNEYWHSGPGAAEPYEGWGRITDGDTERTKDAAIRWTRGWKTGWEALDPPPFVATYSPDAIHRSMPLRAPEPGGVAGYLARCFPDESDVSSRFELRTGLKLSRFTLRPSTTRRRAETSRLQAATCCASTTTGSASSSATTGTLPPVDYRTARDGLVDQLEE
;
A
#
# COMPACT_ATOMS: atom_id res chain seq x y z
N MET A 1 47.74 -49.97 34.15
CA MET A 1 47.07 -49.85 32.84
C MET A 1 45.59 -50.17 32.99
N LYS A 2 44.74 -49.45 32.24
CA LYS A 2 43.26 -49.55 32.11
C LYS A 2 42.43 -48.47 32.86
N SER A 3 42.57 -47.24 32.34
CA SER A 3 41.52 -46.35 31.81
C SER A 3 40.17 -46.26 32.55
N THR A 4 39.99 -45.13 33.24
CA THR A 4 38.71 -44.53 33.66
C THR A 4 38.07 -43.79 32.48
N TRP A 5 36.81 -44.11 32.16
CA TRP A 5 35.96 -43.27 31.31
C TRP A 5 34.90 -42.61 32.20
N ARG A 6 35.01 -41.29 32.39
CA ARG A 6 33.94 -40.46 32.95
C ARG A 6 33.06 -40.03 31.78
N THR A 7 31.79 -40.40 31.83
CA THR A 7 30.77 -39.89 30.91
C THR A 7 30.59 -38.40 31.18
N LEU A 8 31.10 -37.55 30.29
CA LEU A 8 30.82 -36.12 30.28
C LEU A 8 29.39 -35.93 29.74
N THR A 9 28.44 -35.67 30.63
CA THR A 9 27.12 -35.13 30.26
C THR A 9 27.32 -33.75 29.64
N SER A 10 27.13 -33.64 28.32
CA SER A 10 27.04 -32.36 27.63
C SER A 10 25.83 -31.55 28.14
N PRO A 11 25.99 -30.26 28.45
CA PRO A 11 24.85 -29.38 28.65
C PRO A 11 24.27 -29.07 27.26
N LEU A 12 23.17 -29.74 26.90
CA LEU A 12 22.37 -29.31 25.75
C LEU A 12 21.74 -27.97 26.11
N SER A 13 22.27 -26.92 25.48
CA SER A 13 21.70 -25.58 25.42
C SER A 13 20.21 -25.66 25.11
N ARG A 14 19.38 -25.23 26.06
CA ARG A 14 17.99 -24.86 25.79
C ARG A 14 18.03 -23.58 24.96
N ILE A 15 18.10 -23.72 23.64
CA ILE A 15 17.65 -22.66 22.74
C ILE A 15 16.13 -22.64 22.90
N GLY A 16 15.62 -21.71 23.72
CA GLY A 16 14.20 -21.44 23.77
C GLY A 16 13.74 -21.10 22.37
N ALA A 17 12.82 -21.88 21.82
CA ALA A 17 12.08 -21.45 20.65
C ALA A 17 11.40 -20.14 21.04
N ALA A 18 11.84 -19.02 20.47
CA ALA A 18 11.12 -17.77 20.58
C ALA A 18 9.69 -18.05 20.11
N THR A 19 8.74 -18.01 21.04
CA THR A 19 7.34 -18.12 20.70
C THR A 19 6.99 -16.82 19.99
N PHE A 20 7.05 -16.85 18.65
CA PHE A 20 6.57 -15.75 17.84
C PHE A 20 5.04 -15.76 18.00
N THR A 21 4.52 -14.82 18.78
CA THR A 21 3.08 -14.59 18.82
C THR A 21 2.68 -14.03 17.47
N LEU A 22 1.95 -14.84 16.71
CA LEU A 22 1.38 -14.41 15.43
C LEU A 22 0.43 -13.23 15.67
N MET A 23 0.39 -12.31 14.71
CA MET A 23 -0.63 -11.25 14.72
C MET A 23 -2.03 -11.84 14.61
N ASP A 24 -2.95 -11.28 15.39
CA ASP A 24 -4.37 -11.58 15.34
C ASP A 24 -5.16 -10.31 14.97
N THR A 25 -6.38 -10.50 14.46
CA THR A 25 -7.28 -9.42 14.01
C THR A 25 -7.53 -8.35 15.07
N ARG A 26 -7.59 -8.71 16.36
CA ARG A 26 -7.80 -7.75 17.45
C ARG A 26 -6.54 -6.92 17.69
N SER A 27 -5.37 -7.53 17.62
CA SER A 27 -4.08 -6.84 17.77
C SER A 27 -3.83 -5.86 16.62
N VAL A 28 -4.06 -6.29 15.39
CA VAL A 28 -4.03 -5.41 14.21
C VAL A 28 -5.10 -4.31 14.29
N GLY A 29 -6.30 -4.64 14.79
CA GLY A 29 -7.36 -3.64 15.01
C GLY A 29 -6.99 -2.56 16.02
N ARG A 30 -6.27 -2.90 17.10
CA ARG A 30 -5.73 -1.89 18.03
C ARG A 30 -4.71 -0.99 17.36
N TRP A 31 -3.81 -1.56 16.56
CA TRP A 31 -2.83 -0.79 15.79
C TRP A 31 -3.52 0.16 14.80
N ALA A 32 -4.54 -0.31 14.08
CA ALA A 32 -5.31 0.48 13.13
C ALA A 32 -6.04 1.65 13.79
N ALA A 33 -6.67 1.41 14.94
CA ALA A 33 -7.32 2.46 15.72
C ALA A 33 -6.31 3.52 16.21
N ALA A 34 -5.11 3.11 16.59
CA ALA A 34 -4.05 4.04 16.99
C ALA A 34 -3.51 4.85 15.79
N TYR A 35 -3.40 4.23 14.61
CA TYR A 35 -3.04 4.89 13.36
C TYR A 35 -4.07 5.96 12.96
N ALA A 36 -5.36 5.61 12.95
CA ALA A 36 -6.44 6.55 12.69
C ALA A 36 -6.39 7.74 13.67
N ARG A 37 -6.25 7.47 14.96
CA ARG A 37 -6.16 8.51 15.98
C ARG A 37 -4.95 9.43 15.79
N ALA A 38 -3.78 8.89 15.44
CA ALA A 38 -2.60 9.70 15.16
C ALA A 38 -2.85 10.64 13.97
N TRP A 39 -3.57 10.18 12.95
CA TRP A 39 -3.94 11.00 11.80
C TRP A 39 -4.98 12.06 12.12
N GLU A 40 -6.06 11.71 12.81
CA GLU A 40 -7.10 12.66 13.22
C GLU A 40 -6.53 13.80 14.08
N LEU A 41 -5.56 13.46 14.95
CA LEU A 41 -4.86 14.43 15.80
C LEU A 41 -3.68 15.12 15.09
N ARG A 42 -3.32 14.66 13.89
CA ARG A 42 -2.14 15.12 13.12
C ARG A 42 -0.86 15.04 13.97
N ASP A 43 -0.71 13.94 14.69
CA ASP A 43 0.37 13.70 15.66
C ASP A 43 1.47 12.83 15.03
N PRO A 44 2.59 13.44 14.57
CA PRO A 44 3.67 12.70 13.93
C PRO A 44 4.46 11.81 14.88
N ASP A 45 4.49 12.15 16.17
CA ASP A 45 5.18 11.37 17.20
C ASP A 45 4.39 10.09 17.51
N ALA A 46 3.06 10.20 17.66
CA ALA A 46 2.18 9.06 17.82
C ALA A 46 2.22 8.14 16.59
N ALA A 47 2.20 8.70 15.38
CA ALA A 47 2.29 7.92 14.15
C ALA A 47 3.62 7.14 14.06
N ALA A 48 4.75 7.81 14.28
CA ALA A 48 6.07 7.16 14.22
C ALA A 48 6.25 6.07 15.29
N ALA A 49 5.61 6.23 16.46
CA ALA A 49 5.68 5.25 17.55
C ALA A 49 5.01 3.90 17.23
N LEU A 50 4.14 3.84 16.22
CA LEU A 50 3.48 2.62 15.74
C LEU A 50 4.41 1.68 14.96
N PHE A 51 5.58 2.18 14.58
CA PHE A 51 6.53 1.46 13.73
C PHE A 51 7.79 1.05 14.51
N THR A 52 8.51 0.05 14.02
CA THR A 52 9.83 -0.30 14.55
C THR A 52 10.84 0.82 14.25
N PRO A 53 11.93 0.95 15.04
CA PRO A 53 12.93 1.99 14.84
C PRO A 53 13.56 2.05 13.43
N ASP A 54 13.55 0.92 12.73
CA ASP A 54 14.12 0.68 11.41
C ASP A 54 13.06 0.42 10.32
N ALA A 55 11.78 0.68 10.60
CA ALA A 55 10.69 0.37 9.69
C ALA A 55 10.78 1.10 8.34
N ALA A 56 10.24 0.47 7.30
CA ALA A 56 10.08 1.08 5.98
C ALA A 56 8.63 1.48 5.73
N TYR A 57 8.37 2.79 5.67
CA TYR A 57 7.05 3.36 5.40
C TYR A 57 6.99 3.89 3.97
N ARG A 58 6.12 3.33 3.13
CA ARG A 58 5.93 3.78 1.74
C ARG A 58 4.51 4.30 1.55
N SER A 59 4.36 5.62 1.60
CA SER A 59 3.09 6.33 1.43
C SER A 59 2.54 6.28 0.00
N LEU A 60 3.43 6.15 -0.99
CA LEU A 60 3.11 6.03 -2.41
C LEU A 60 4.02 4.98 -3.04
N ILE A 61 3.44 3.99 -3.73
CA ILE A 61 4.17 2.79 -4.16
C ILE A 61 5.37 3.07 -5.10
N PHE A 62 5.32 4.17 -5.84
CA PHE A 62 6.40 4.57 -6.76
C PHE A 62 7.52 5.36 -6.08
N ASN A 63 7.30 5.87 -4.87
CA ASN A 63 8.28 6.67 -4.14
C ASN A 63 9.13 5.80 -3.23
N GLU A 64 10.36 6.19 -2.95
CA GLU A 64 11.20 5.52 -1.96
C GLU A 64 10.59 5.54 -0.55
N PRO A 65 10.83 4.52 0.29
CA PRO A 65 10.24 4.45 1.61
C PRO A 65 10.96 5.39 2.58
N HIS A 66 10.18 6.05 3.45
CA HIS A 66 10.70 6.71 4.63
C HIS A 66 11.19 5.64 5.62
N THR A 67 12.51 5.56 5.81
CA THR A 67 13.14 4.49 6.60
C THR A 67 13.56 4.98 7.98
N GLY A 68 13.02 4.31 9.00
CA GLY A 68 13.28 4.56 10.42
C GLY A 68 12.43 5.68 11.03
N SER A 69 12.33 5.70 12.36
CA SER A 69 11.36 6.55 13.08
C SER A 69 11.48 8.04 12.78
N ILE A 70 12.70 8.56 12.58
CA ILE A 70 12.92 9.98 12.26
C ILE A 70 12.31 10.32 10.90
N ALA A 71 12.57 9.51 9.87
CA ALA A 71 12.06 9.76 8.52
C ALA A 71 10.53 9.64 8.48
N ILE A 72 9.97 8.64 9.17
CA ILE A 72 8.52 8.44 9.28
C ILE A 72 7.88 9.64 9.96
N ARG A 73 8.41 10.07 11.11
CA ARG A 73 7.92 11.26 11.83
C ARG A 73 7.96 12.51 10.96
N SER A 74 9.08 12.75 10.26
CA SER A 74 9.23 13.91 9.38
C SER A 74 8.26 13.89 8.22
N TYR A 75 8.00 12.72 7.62
CA TYR A 75 6.96 12.56 6.61
C TYR A 75 5.59 12.94 7.16
N TRP A 76 5.18 12.36 8.30
CA TRP A 76 3.90 12.66 8.94
C TRP A 76 3.75 14.14 9.25
N GLN A 77 4.78 14.76 9.81
CA GLN A 77 4.77 16.19 10.13
C GLN A 77 4.52 17.05 8.88
N ARG A 78 5.13 16.72 7.73
CA ARG A 78 4.87 17.45 6.47
C ARG A 78 3.48 17.14 5.93
N ALA A 79 3.15 15.86 5.78
CA ALA A 79 1.91 15.38 5.16
C ALA A 79 0.66 15.93 5.85
N THR A 80 0.66 16.03 7.18
CA THR A 80 -0.51 16.50 7.94
C THR A 80 -0.51 18.00 8.22
N SER A 81 0.53 18.75 7.84
CA SER A 81 0.67 20.17 8.21
C SER A 81 -0.43 21.06 7.61
N THR A 82 -0.89 20.73 6.40
CA THR A 82 -1.92 21.44 5.64
C THR A 82 -3.32 20.83 5.79
N GLN A 83 -3.47 19.81 6.63
CA GLN A 83 -4.73 19.08 6.80
C GLN A 83 -5.51 19.61 8.02
N SER A 84 -6.83 19.64 7.95
CA SER A 84 -7.71 19.98 9.08
C SER A 84 -9.05 19.25 9.00
N ASP A 85 -9.78 19.20 10.11
CA ASP A 85 -11.08 18.49 10.22
C ASP A 85 -11.02 17.06 9.65
N VAL A 86 -9.97 16.35 10.04
CA VAL A 86 -9.66 15.01 9.59
C VAL A 86 -10.60 14.02 10.30
N ARG A 87 -11.30 13.19 9.52
CA ARG A 87 -12.09 12.06 9.99
C ARG A 87 -11.59 10.80 9.32
N VAL A 88 -11.24 9.78 10.10
CA VAL A 88 -10.68 8.53 9.57
C VAL A 88 -11.55 7.35 9.95
N TRP A 89 -11.87 6.51 8.98
CA TRP A 89 -12.49 5.22 9.18
C TRP A 89 -11.48 4.12 8.84
N MET A 90 -11.48 3.06 9.64
CA MET A 90 -10.68 1.85 9.39
C MET A 90 -11.62 0.66 9.19
N GLY A 91 -11.40 -0.09 8.13
CA GLY A 91 -12.09 -1.37 7.89
C GLY A 91 -11.60 -2.46 8.83
N ALA A 92 -12.32 -3.58 8.85
CA ALA A 92 -11.89 -4.79 9.52
C ALA A 92 -10.58 -5.30 8.88
N PRO A 93 -9.56 -5.69 9.67
CA PRO A 93 -8.28 -6.11 9.10
C PRO A 93 -8.30 -7.57 8.63
N LEU A 94 -7.71 -7.82 7.46
CA LEU A 94 -7.33 -9.16 7.01
C LEU A 94 -5.94 -9.47 7.58
N VAL A 95 -5.77 -10.62 8.23
CA VAL A 95 -4.50 -11.00 8.87
C VAL A 95 -4.06 -12.39 8.39
N ASP A 96 -2.80 -12.49 7.97
CA ASP A 96 -2.14 -13.76 7.60
C ASP A 96 -0.72 -13.78 8.16
N GLY A 97 -0.53 -14.53 9.26
CA GLY A 97 0.72 -14.57 10.00
C GLY A 97 1.12 -13.20 10.55
N GLN A 98 2.25 -12.64 10.09
CA GLN A 98 2.74 -11.30 10.47
C GLN A 98 2.29 -10.20 9.50
N ARG A 99 1.45 -10.52 8.51
CA ARG A 99 0.99 -9.56 7.52
C ARG A 99 -0.45 -9.19 7.73
N ALA A 100 -0.78 -7.95 7.41
CA ALA A 100 -2.16 -7.51 7.39
C ALA A 100 -2.46 -6.60 6.21
N ALA A 101 -3.73 -6.58 5.81
CA ALA A 101 -4.30 -5.58 4.92
C ALA A 101 -5.47 -4.89 5.62
N ILE A 102 -5.52 -3.56 5.54
CA ILE A 102 -6.55 -2.76 6.20
C ILE A 102 -7.01 -1.68 5.23
N GLU A 103 -8.27 -1.73 4.82
CA GLU A 103 -8.89 -0.59 4.11
C GLU A 103 -9.04 0.58 5.08
N TRP A 104 -8.82 1.79 4.57
CA TRP A 104 -9.07 3.02 5.30
C TRP A 104 -9.77 4.04 4.40
N TRP A 105 -10.48 4.96 5.04
CA TRP A 105 -11.18 6.04 4.36
C TRP A 105 -10.99 7.31 5.18
N THR A 106 -10.66 8.42 4.52
CA THR A 106 -10.44 9.70 5.19
C THR A 106 -11.20 10.79 4.45
N VAL A 107 -11.84 11.67 5.21
CA VAL A 107 -12.36 12.95 4.71
C VAL A 107 -11.69 14.05 5.52
N MET A 108 -11.17 15.07 4.83
CA MET A 108 -10.48 16.19 5.47
C MET A 108 -10.60 17.47 4.66
N ALA A 109 -10.27 18.61 5.26
CA ALA A 109 -9.94 19.83 4.54
C ALA A 109 -8.43 19.86 4.31
N HIS A 110 -8.04 20.25 3.11
CA HIS A 110 -6.65 20.42 2.70
C HIS A 110 -6.45 21.84 2.17
N GLU A 111 -5.40 22.51 2.65
CA GLU A 111 -5.07 23.86 2.19
C GLU A 111 -4.83 23.87 0.68
N GLY A 112 -5.43 24.82 -0.04
CA GLY A 112 -5.34 24.90 -1.51
C GLY A 112 -6.34 24.02 -2.29
N GLU A 113 -6.82 22.90 -1.73
CA GLU A 113 -7.73 21.97 -2.41
C GLU A 113 -9.18 22.00 -1.87
N GLY A 114 -9.38 22.52 -0.66
CA GLY A 114 -10.68 22.51 0.00
C GLY A 114 -11.01 21.15 0.60
N ARG A 115 -12.24 20.66 0.44
CA ARG A 115 -12.62 19.34 0.97
C ARG A 115 -12.18 18.22 0.05
N VAL A 116 -11.55 17.20 0.62
CA VAL A 116 -11.04 16.04 -0.11
C VAL A 116 -11.41 14.74 0.60
N THR A 117 -11.52 13.67 -0.20
CA THR A 117 -11.77 12.30 0.24
C THR A 117 -10.66 11.38 -0.25
N LEU A 118 -10.09 10.61 0.66
CA LEU A 118 -9.02 9.66 0.39
C LEU A 118 -9.43 8.25 0.86
N PRO A 119 -9.82 7.35 -0.04
CA PRO A 119 -9.90 5.92 0.25
C PRO A 119 -8.60 5.20 -0.10
N GLY A 120 -8.22 4.22 0.72
CA GLY A 120 -7.00 3.46 0.50
C GLY A 120 -6.92 2.13 1.24
N CYS A 121 -5.75 1.51 1.14
CA CYS A 121 -5.39 0.28 1.82
C CYS A 121 -3.97 0.37 2.38
N LEU A 122 -3.80 -0.05 3.63
CA LEU A 122 -2.51 -0.31 4.26
C LEU A 122 -2.14 -1.77 4.02
N LEU A 123 -0.98 -2.05 3.42
CA LEU A 123 -0.38 -3.38 3.38
C LEU A 123 0.81 -3.43 4.34
N LEU A 124 0.64 -4.17 5.43
CA LEU A 124 1.52 -4.16 6.60
C LEU A 124 2.27 -5.48 6.78
N GLU A 125 3.49 -5.37 7.29
CA GLU A 125 4.25 -6.46 7.91
C GLU A 125 4.66 -6.02 9.32
N PHE A 126 4.41 -6.88 10.31
CA PHE A 126 4.62 -6.59 11.73
C PHE A 126 5.83 -7.34 12.30
N ASP A 127 6.57 -6.67 13.18
CA ASP A 127 7.50 -7.28 14.13
C ASP A 127 7.00 -7.00 15.56
N GLY A 128 6.57 -8.07 16.24
CA GLY A 128 5.75 -7.94 17.46
C GLY A 128 4.48 -7.13 17.17
N GLU A 129 4.18 -6.14 18.02
CA GLU A 129 3.02 -5.24 17.88
C GLU A 129 3.25 -4.00 17.02
N ARG A 130 4.43 -3.86 16.41
CA ARG A 130 4.83 -2.69 15.63
C ARG A 130 4.93 -2.99 14.14
N GLY A 131 4.58 -2.01 13.31
CA GLY A 131 4.78 -2.09 11.87
C GLY A 131 6.27 -2.05 11.52
N ALA A 132 6.78 -3.09 10.86
CA ALA A 132 8.14 -3.14 10.32
C ALA A 132 8.17 -2.66 8.85
N ARG A 133 7.07 -2.88 8.12
CA ARG A 133 6.92 -2.35 6.76
C ARG A 133 5.47 -1.99 6.48
N LEU A 134 5.27 -0.89 5.77
CA LEU A 134 3.98 -0.46 5.25
C LEU A 134 4.15 -0.04 3.78
N ASN A 135 3.24 -0.52 2.93
CA ASN A 135 2.99 0.03 1.61
C ASN A 135 1.55 0.50 1.52
N GLU A 136 1.35 1.71 1.03
CA GLU A 136 0.05 2.32 0.86
C GLU A 136 -0.38 2.41 -0.62
N TYR A 137 -1.68 2.17 -0.82
CA TYR A 137 -2.36 2.35 -2.10
C TYR A 137 -3.64 3.13 -1.83
N TRP A 138 -3.77 4.31 -2.41
CA TRP A 138 -4.92 5.18 -2.18
C TRP A 138 -5.24 6.02 -3.40
N HIS A 139 -6.42 6.60 -3.40
CA HIS A 139 -6.87 7.58 -4.39
C HIS A 139 -7.26 8.88 -3.67
N SER A 140 -7.22 10.01 -4.38
CA SER A 140 -7.79 11.27 -3.91
C SER A 140 -8.93 11.68 -4.83
N GLY A 141 -9.95 12.31 -4.26
CA GLY A 141 -11.01 12.97 -5.01
C GLY A 141 -11.61 14.12 -4.22
N PRO A 142 -12.20 15.11 -4.92
CA PRO A 142 -12.79 16.27 -4.26
C PRO A 142 -14.05 15.90 -3.48
N GLY A 143 -14.37 16.73 -2.49
CA GLY A 143 -15.57 16.62 -1.68
C GLY A 143 -15.39 15.76 -0.43
N ALA A 144 -16.52 15.46 0.22
CA ALA A 144 -16.60 14.77 1.50
C ALA A 144 -17.45 13.51 1.38
N ALA A 145 -17.08 12.61 0.46
CA ALA A 145 -17.77 11.35 0.28
C ALA A 145 -17.50 10.44 1.48
N GLU A 146 -18.56 9.94 2.12
CA GLU A 146 -18.44 8.97 3.20
C GLU A 146 -18.30 7.54 2.65
N PRO A 147 -17.78 6.59 3.46
CA PRO A 147 -17.75 5.19 3.06
C PRO A 147 -19.11 4.69 2.61
N TYR A 148 -19.15 3.95 1.52
CA TYR A 148 -20.38 3.38 1.00
C TYR A 148 -20.91 2.24 1.88
N GLU A 149 -22.19 1.92 1.75
CA GLU A 149 -22.82 0.85 2.52
C GLU A 149 -22.04 -0.47 2.38
N GLY A 150 -21.67 -1.03 3.52
CA GLY A 150 -20.95 -2.30 3.60
C GLY A 150 -19.45 -2.22 3.39
N TRP A 151 -18.88 -1.03 3.19
CA TRP A 151 -17.44 -0.81 3.15
C TRP A 151 -16.74 -1.31 4.43
N GLY A 152 -15.50 -1.81 4.27
CA GLY A 152 -14.65 -2.23 5.38
C GLY A 152 -15.15 -3.46 6.14
N ARG A 153 -16.18 -4.15 5.66
CA ARG A 153 -16.66 -5.39 6.28
C ARG A 153 -15.87 -6.59 5.75
N ILE A 154 -15.46 -7.45 6.67
CA ILE A 154 -15.06 -8.83 6.37
C ILE A 154 -16.21 -9.72 6.79
N THR A 155 -16.59 -10.66 5.93
CA THR A 155 -17.60 -11.67 6.27
C THR A 155 -16.91 -12.87 6.93
N ASP A 156 -17.55 -13.44 7.93
CA ASP A 156 -17.08 -14.69 8.52
C ASP A 156 -17.13 -15.80 7.47
N GLY A 157 -16.05 -16.57 7.37
CA GLY A 157 -15.94 -17.59 6.34
C GLY A 157 -14.72 -18.48 6.49
N ASP A 158 -14.65 -19.48 5.62
CA ASP A 158 -13.49 -20.37 5.53
C ASP A 158 -12.34 -19.64 4.81
N THR A 159 -11.28 -19.34 5.57
CA THR A 159 -10.08 -18.64 5.10
C THR A 159 -9.39 -19.40 3.97
N GLU A 160 -9.28 -20.73 4.05
CA GLU A 160 -8.59 -21.51 3.03
C GLU A 160 -9.41 -21.57 1.74
N ARG A 161 -10.74 -21.72 1.86
CA ARG A 161 -11.64 -21.59 0.70
C ARG A 161 -11.53 -20.20 0.04
N THR A 162 -11.34 -19.15 0.84
CA THR A 162 -11.15 -17.77 0.35
C THR A 162 -9.84 -17.63 -0.41
N LYS A 163 -8.74 -18.19 0.11
CA LYS A 163 -7.45 -18.22 -0.59
C LYS A 163 -7.55 -18.96 -1.92
N ASP A 164 -8.19 -20.13 -1.95
CA ASP A 164 -8.41 -20.89 -3.19
C ASP A 164 -9.26 -20.11 -4.20
N ALA A 165 -10.31 -19.42 -3.73
CA ALA A 165 -11.14 -18.57 -4.58
C ALA A 165 -10.33 -17.40 -5.17
N ALA A 166 -9.49 -16.73 -4.37
CA ALA A 166 -8.61 -15.66 -4.83
C ALA A 166 -7.60 -16.16 -5.88
N ILE A 167 -7.02 -17.35 -5.70
CA ILE A 167 -6.12 -17.97 -6.69
C ILE A 167 -6.86 -18.24 -8.01
N ARG A 168 -8.08 -18.79 -7.95
CA ARG A 168 -8.91 -19.01 -9.15
C ARG A 168 -9.26 -17.69 -9.83
N TRP A 169 -9.61 -16.67 -9.05
CA TRP A 169 -9.88 -15.33 -9.54
C TRP A 169 -8.68 -14.77 -10.32
N THR A 170 -7.47 -14.80 -9.75
CA THR A 170 -6.25 -14.34 -10.41
C THR A 170 -5.97 -15.07 -11.73
N ARG A 171 -6.20 -16.40 -11.77
CA ARG A 171 -6.03 -17.20 -12.98
C ARG A 171 -7.06 -16.84 -14.06
N GLY A 172 -8.33 -16.70 -13.68
CA GLY A 172 -9.41 -16.29 -14.59
C GLY A 172 -9.13 -14.93 -15.22
N TRP A 173 -8.69 -13.97 -14.39
CA TRP A 173 -8.28 -12.64 -14.86
C TRP A 173 -7.10 -12.70 -15.82
N LYS A 174 -6.05 -13.47 -15.50
CA LYS A 174 -4.92 -13.62 -16.41
C LYS A 174 -5.34 -14.18 -17.77
N THR A 175 -6.04 -15.31 -17.75
CA THR A 175 -6.45 -16.02 -18.98
C THR A 175 -7.36 -15.15 -19.84
N GLY A 176 -8.36 -14.53 -19.24
CA GLY A 176 -9.28 -13.69 -20.00
C GLY A 176 -8.61 -12.41 -20.51
N TRP A 177 -7.72 -11.78 -19.73
CA TRP A 177 -7.16 -10.47 -20.11
C TRP A 177 -6.13 -10.59 -21.23
N GLU A 178 -5.31 -11.64 -21.22
CA GLU A 178 -4.37 -11.91 -22.32
C GLU A 178 -5.06 -12.35 -23.62
N ALA A 179 -6.24 -12.96 -23.50
CA ALA A 179 -7.04 -13.37 -24.65
C ALA A 179 -8.06 -12.30 -25.10
N LEU A 180 -8.20 -11.20 -24.35
CA LEU A 180 -9.32 -10.25 -24.47
C LEU A 180 -10.69 -10.96 -24.51
N ASP A 181 -10.85 -12.02 -23.70
CA ASP A 181 -12.01 -12.90 -23.65
C ASP A 181 -12.75 -12.75 -22.29
N PRO A 182 -13.96 -12.19 -22.24
CA PRO A 182 -14.69 -11.94 -20.99
C PRO A 182 -15.14 -13.15 -20.13
N PRO A 183 -15.54 -14.31 -20.68
CA PRO A 183 -16.11 -15.42 -19.89
C PRO A 183 -15.23 -15.94 -18.74
N PRO A 184 -13.89 -16.12 -18.89
CA PRO A 184 -13.00 -16.48 -17.79
C PRO A 184 -13.04 -15.54 -16.58
N PHE A 185 -13.30 -14.24 -16.79
CA PHE A 185 -13.48 -13.29 -15.69
C PHE A 185 -14.81 -13.48 -15.01
N VAL A 186 -15.89 -13.42 -15.79
CA VAL A 186 -17.27 -13.40 -15.30
C VAL A 186 -17.54 -14.65 -14.46
N ALA A 187 -17.00 -15.79 -14.85
CA ALA A 187 -17.12 -17.06 -14.12
C ALA A 187 -16.50 -17.04 -12.70
N THR A 188 -15.64 -16.06 -12.39
CA THR A 188 -15.02 -15.91 -11.05
C THR A 188 -15.83 -15.01 -10.11
N TYR A 189 -16.90 -14.39 -10.59
CA TYR A 189 -17.78 -13.52 -9.81
C TYR A 189 -19.12 -14.20 -9.52
N SER A 190 -19.73 -13.88 -8.38
CA SER A 190 -21.13 -14.22 -8.15
C SER A 190 -22.05 -13.37 -9.03
N PRO A 191 -23.28 -13.84 -9.34
CA PRO A 191 -24.23 -13.08 -10.17
C PRO A 191 -24.60 -11.70 -9.60
N ASP A 192 -24.51 -11.54 -8.28
CA ASP A 192 -24.81 -10.34 -7.51
C ASP A 192 -23.56 -9.50 -7.16
N ALA A 193 -22.39 -9.84 -7.72
CA ALA A 193 -21.16 -9.16 -7.40
C ALA A 193 -21.18 -7.68 -7.83
N ILE A 194 -20.77 -6.81 -6.90
CA ILE A 194 -20.56 -5.39 -7.17
C ILE A 194 -19.12 -5.22 -7.66
N HIS A 195 -18.95 -4.74 -8.89
CA HIS A 195 -17.64 -4.41 -9.44
C HIS A 195 -17.41 -2.89 -9.43
N ARG A 196 -16.30 -2.46 -8.82
CA ARG A 196 -15.80 -1.08 -8.87
C ARG A 196 -14.35 -1.09 -9.28
N SER A 197 -14.05 -0.39 -10.37
CA SER A 197 -12.69 -0.21 -10.87
C SER A 197 -11.91 0.86 -10.09
N MET A 198 -12.63 1.81 -9.46
CA MET A 198 -12.08 2.84 -8.58
C MET A 198 -13.02 3.10 -7.39
N PRO A 199 -12.48 3.39 -6.19
CA PRO A 199 -13.27 3.47 -4.96
C PRO A 199 -14.30 4.62 -4.93
N LEU A 200 -14.01 5.74 -5.62
CA LEU A 200 -14.87 6.93 -5.68
C LEU A 200 -15.81 6.95 -6.91
N ARG A 201 -15.80 5.91 -7.74
CA ARG A 201 -16.74 5.78 -8.86
C ARG A 201 -17.98 4.99 -8.45
N ALA A 202 -19.09 5.25 -9.13
CA ALA A 202 -20.26 4.39 -9.03
C ALA A 202 -19.90 2.95 -9.45
N PRO A 203 -20.59 1.92 -8.91
CA PRO A 203 -20.50 0.56 -9.42
C PRO A 203 -20.66 0.50 -10.93
N GLU A 204 -19.87 -0.36 -11.58
CA GLU A 204 -19.92 -0.53 -13.04
C GLU A 204 -21.28 -1.14 -13.43
N PRO A 205 -22.05 -0.49 -14.32
CA PRO A 205 -23.31 -1.03 -14.81
C PRO A 205 -23.08 -2.39 -15.48
N GLY A 206 -23.85 -3.41 -15.12
CA GLY A 206 -23.64 -4.78 -15.61
C GLY A 206 -22.45 -5.51 -14.96
N GLY A 207 -21.91 -4.98 -13.85
CA GLY A 207 -20.85 -5.60 -13.08
C GLY A 207 -19.55 -5.74 -13.86
N VAL A 208 -18.81 -6.82 -13.62
CA VAL A 208 -17.53 -7.07 -14.31
C VAL A 208 -17.70 -7.22 -15.83
N ALA A 209 -18.81 -7.79 -16.30
CA ALA A 209 -19.04 -7.95 -17.74
C ALA A 209 -19.19 -6.59 -18.44
N GLY A 210 -19.90 -5.65 -17.83
CA GLY A 210 -20.02 -4.29 -18.34
C GLY A 210 -18.70 -3.52 -18.33
N TYR A 211 -17.90 -3.70 -17.26
CA TYR A 211 -16.54 -3.15 -17.20
C TYR A 211 -15.66 -3.65 -18.35
N LEU A 212 -15.64 -4.96 -18.60
CA LEU A 212 -14.81 -5.55 -19.65
C LEU A 212 -15.27 -5.12 -21.05
N ALA A 213 -16.59 -5.04 -21.29
CA ALA A 213 -17.13 -4.54 -22.55
C ALA A 213 -16.72 -3.08 -22.84
N ARG A 214 -16.53 -2.28 -21.79
CA ARG A 214 -16.04 -0.89 -21.90
C ARG A 214 -14.53 -0.81 -22.07
N CYS A 215 -13.76 -1.64 -21.36
CA CYS A 215 -12.29 -1.56 -21.36
C CYS A 215 -11.65 -2.22 -22.58
N PHE A 216 -12.11 -3.39 -22.99
CA PHE A 216 -11.44 -4.18 -24.04
C PHE A 216 -11.28 -3.50 -25.40
N PRO A 217 -12.22 -2.66 -25.88
CA PRO A 217 -12.03 -1.94 -27.13
C PRO A 217 -10.78 -1.04 -27.16
N ASP A 218 -10.34 -0.54 -26.01
CA ASP A 218 -9.19 0.37 -25.88
C ASP A 218 -7.87 -0.36 -25.55
N GLU A 219 -7.93 -1.67 -25.29
CA GLU A 219 -6.78 -2.47 -24.87
C GLU A 219 -6.12 -3.18 -26.07
N SER A 220 -4.80 -3.06 -26.18
CA SER A 220 -4.01 -3.78 -27.18
C SER A 220 -2.62 -4.11 -26.61
N ASP A 221 -1.98 -5.15 -27.14
CA ASP A 221 -0.63 -5.61 -26.75
C ASP A 221 -0.48 -5.90 -25.24
N VAL A 222 -1.48 -6.58 -24.66
CA VAL A 222 -1.48 -6.81 -23.21
C VAL A 222 -0.60 -7.99 -22.82
N SER A 223 0.52 -7.70 -22.15
CA SER A 223 1.32 -8.71 -21.42
C SER A 223 1.05 -8.63 -19.92
N SER A 224 0.36 -9.63 -19.37
CA SER A 224 -0.04 -9.63 -17.95
C SER A 224 0.75 -10.61 -17.09
N ARG A 225 1.43 -10.08 -16.07
CA ARG A 225 2.20 -10.86 -15.09
C ARG A 225 1.40 -11.07 -13.79
N PHE A 226 0.33 -11.86 -13.86
CA PHE A 226 -0.44 -12.31 -12.67
C PHE A 226 0.19 -13.54 -11.98
N GLU A 227 1.50 -13.74 -12.13
CA GLU A 227 2.21 -14.87 -11.52
C GLU A 227 2.20 -14.72 -10.00
N LEU A 228 1.56 -15.65 -9.29
CA LEU A 228 1.67 -15.73 -7.84
C LEU A 228 3.11 -16.07 -7.49
N ARG A 229 3.81 -15.13 -6.85
CA ARG A 229 5.11 -15.40 -6.24
C ARG A 229 4.91 -16.34 -5.05
N THR A 230 4.88 -17.64 -5.32
CA THR A 230 5.03 -18.66 -4.28
C THR A 230 6.44 -18.47 -3.69
N GLY A 231 6.50 -18.30 -2.37
CA GLY A 231 7.64 -17.69 -1.69
C GLY A 231 9.01 -18.29 -2.01
N LEU A 232 10.01 -17.41 -1.97
CA LEU A 232 11.43 -17.72 -1.88
C LEU A 232 11.70 -18.98 -1.04
N LYS A 233 12.57 -19.86 -1.53
CA LYS A 233 13.36 -20.74 -0.68
C LYS A 233 13.98 -19.88 0.43
N LEU A 234 13.63 -20.17 1.70
CA LEU A 234 14.24 -19.59 2.89
C LEU A 234 15.74 -19.88 2.88
N SER A 235 16.50 -19.02 2.20
CA SER A 235 17.94 -18.94 2.36
C SER A 235 18.13 -18.16 3.65
N ARG A 236 18.57 -18.83 4.72
CA ARG A 236 18.94 -18.19 5.99
C ARG A 236 19.80 -16.96 5.69
N PHE A 237 19.26 -15.77 5.90
CA PHE A 237 20.07 -14.57 6.05
C PHE A 237 20.81 -14.71 7.38
N THR A 238 22.03 -15.24 7.33
CA THR A 238 22.99 -15.01 8.42
C THR A 238 23.36 -13.53 8.40
N LEU A 239 22.78 -12.77 9.32
CA LEU A 239 23.27 -11.44 9.69
C LEU A 239 24.74 -11.59 10.10
N ARG A 240 25.64 -11.11 9.23
CA ARG A 240 27.05 -10.95 9.58
C ARG A 240 27.15 -9.69 10.43
N PRO A 241 27.68 -9.75 11.67
CA PRO A 241 27.87 -8.54 12.47
C PRO A 241 28.85 -7.62 11.74
N SER A 242 28.42 -6.38 11.51
CA SER A 242 29.22 -5.33 10.90
C SER A 242 30.39 -4.99 11.82
N THR A 243 31.60 -5.42 11.46
CA THR A 243 32.83 -4.90 12.06
C THR A 243 33.02 -3.46 11.60
N THR A 244 32.90 -2.52 12.53
CA THR A 244 33.19 -1.10 12.36
C THR A 244 34.62 -0.92 11.83
N ARG A 245 34.78 -0.51 10.57
CA ARG A 245 36.04 0.06 10.08
C ARG A 245 35.84 1.55 9.85
N ARG A 246 36.39 2.34 10.79
CA ARG A 246 36.71 3.77 10.61
C ARG A 246 37.59 3.91 9.36
N ARG A 247 37.21 4.78 8.43
CA ARG A 247 38.19 5.51 7.61
C ARG A 247 37.67 6.88 7.21
N ALA A 248 38.59 7.84 7.28
CA ALA A 248 38.41 9.27 7.24
C ALA A 248 38.10 9.83 5.84
N GLU A 249 37.55 11.05 5.89
CA GLU A 249 37.32 12.09 4.87
C GLU A 249 38.18 12.05 3.60
N THR A 250 37.59 12.42 2.47
CA THR A 250 37.94 13.70 1.80
C THR A 250 36.87 14.15 0.79
N SER A 251 36.51 15.43 0.91
CA SER A 251 35.62 16.21 0.06
C SER A 251 36.18 16.41 -1.35
N ARG A 252 35.30 16.50 -2.36
CA ARG A 252 35.50 17.30 -3.58
C ARG A 252 34.15 17.62 -4.24
N LEU A 253 33.84 18.92 -4.25
CA LEU A 253 32.85 19.58 -5.09
C LEU A 253 33.12 19.34 -6.57
N GLN A 254 32.07 19.16 -7.36
CA GLN A 254 32.07 19.56 -8.76
C GLN A 254 30.69 20.07 -9.16
N ALA A 255 30.66 21.36 -9.48
CA ALA A 255 29.55 22.06 -10.11
C ALA A 255 29.47 21.68 -11.60
N ALA A 256 28.25 21.60 -12.13
CA ALA A 256 28.00 21.62 -13.57
C ALA A 256 26.85 22.58 -13.87
N THR A 257 27.20 23.66 -14.54
CA THR A 257 26.34 24.67 -15.17
C THR A 257 25.98 24.21 -16.59
N CYS A 258 24.95 24.86 -17.17
CA CYS A 258 24.49 24.86 -18.58
C CYS A 258 23.33 23.89 -18.86
N CYS A 259 22.26 24.24 -19.57
CA CYS A 259 21.95 25.39 -20.43
C CYS A 259 20.43 25.53 -20.58
N ALA A 260 19.95 26.77 -20.71
CA ALA A 260 18.60 27.10 -21.13
C ALA A 260 18.41 26.86 -22.64
N SER A 261 17.18 26.51 -23.05
CA SER A 261 16.70 26.71 -24.42
C SER A 261 15.20 26.95 -24.41
N THR A 262 14.83 28.14 -24.83
CA THR A 262 13.49 28.65 -25.13
C THR A 262 12.92 27.98 -26.37
N THR A 263 11.60 27.74 -26.40
CA THR A 263 10.85 27.71 -27.66
C THR A 263 9.44 28.25 -27.43
N THR A 264 9.13 29.27 -28.22
CA THR A 264 7.85 29.98 -28.36
C THR A 264 6.93 29.20 -29.30
N GLY A 265 5.62 29.20 -29.02
CA GLY A 265 4.60 28.70 -29.96
C GLY A 265 3.21 29.22 -29.58
N SER A 266 2.69 30.14 -30.39
CA SER A 266 1.31 30.66 -30.33
C SER A 266 0.34 29.73 -31.06
N ALA A 267 -0.93 29.67 -30.65
CA ALA A 267 -2.09 30.04 -31.51
C ALA A 267 -3.46 29.76 -30.84
N SER A 268 -4.29 30.81 -30.88
CA SER A 268 -5.74 30.92 -31.18
C SER A 268 -6.79 29.94 -30.63
N SER A 269 -7.90 30.58 -30.24
CA SER A 269 -9.19 30.06 -29.77
C SER A 269 -10.06 29.39 -30.84
N SER A 270 -10.91 28.46 -30.39
CA SER A 270 -12.32 28.36 -30.82
C SER A 270 -13.12 27.49 -29.83
N ALA A 271 -14.35 27.92 -29.55
CA ALA A 271 -15.28 27.28 -28.62
C ALA A 271 -16.18 26.28 -29.35
N THR A 272 -16.46 25.10 -28.76
CA THR A 272 -17.65 24.28 -29.07
C THR A 272 -18.03 23.40 -27.87
N THR A 273 -19.25 23.63 -27.39
CA THR A 273 -20.26 22.74 -26.80
C THR A 273 -19.84 21.42 -26.10
N GLY A 274 -19.85 21.45 -24.77
CA GLY A 274 -20.60 20.52 -23.91
C GLY A 274 -20.48 19.01 -24.11
N THR A 275 -19.34 18.44 -23.73
CA THR A 275 -19.22 17.05 -23.23
C THR A 275 -18.06 17.07 -22.24
N LEU A 276 -18.23 16.55 -21.02
CA LEU A 276 -17.14 16.50 -20.04
C LEU A 276 -15.97 15.72 -20.65
N PRO A 277 -14.77 16.32 -20.76
CA PRO A 277 -13.64 15.64 -21.35
C PRO A 277 -13.22 14.44 -20.47
N PRO A 278 -12.64 13.38 -21.07
CA PRO A 278 -12.02 12.32 -20.30
C PRO A 278 -10.96 12.94 -19.37
N VAL A 279 -10.94 12.50 -18.11
CA VAL A 279 -9.96 12.94 -17.11
C VAL A 279 -8.57 12.61 -17.64
N ASP A 280 -7.78 13.65 -17.92
CA ASP A 280 -6.36 13.50 -18.22
C ASP A 280 -5.63 13.09 -16.95
N TYR A 281 -5.22 11.82 -16.91
CA TYR A 281 -4.49 11.23 -15.78
C TYR A 281 -3.10 11.86 -15.54
N ARG A 282 -2.64 12.78 -16.40
CA ARG A 282 -1.43 13.58 -16.15
C ARG A 282 -1.68 14.76 -15.23
N THR A 283 -2.81 15.45 -15.32
CA THR A 283 -3.04 16.69 -14.55
C THR A 283 -3.45 16.43 -13.09
N ALA A 284 -3.97 15.25 -12.77
CA ALA A 284 -4.20 14.83 -11.38
C ALA A 284 -2.89 14.43 -10.64
N ARG A 285 -1.78 14.31 -11.38
CA ARG A 285 -0.45 13.99 -10.83
C ARG A 285 0.26 15.23 -10.29
N ASP A 286 0.05 16.38 -10.93
CA ASP A 286 0.83 17.60 -10.68
C ASP A 286 0.40 18.35 -9.39
N GLY A 287 -0.78 18.09 -8.84
CA GLY A 287 -1.25 18.75 -7.63
C GLY A 287 -0.67 18.19 -6.32
N LEU A 288 -0.42 16.88 -6.28
CA LEU A 288 -0.08 16.18 -5.02
C LEU A 288 1.28 15.48 -5.02
N VAL A 289 1.88 15.23 -6.20
CA VAL A 289 3.25 14.67 -6.27
C VAL A 289 4.29 15.76 -6.04
N ASP A 290 4.06 16.98 -6.53
CA ASP A 290 5.05 18.07 -6.46
C ASP A 290 5.24 18.65 -5.04
N GLN A 291 4.32 18.40 -4.10
CA GLN A 291 4.42 18.95 -2.73
C GLN A 291 4.98 17.96 -1.68
N LEU A 292 5.29 16.72 -2.08
CA LEU A 292 5.90 15.72 -1.19
C LEU A 292 7.37 15.42 -1.54
N GLU A 293 7.91 16.04 -2.60
CA GLU A 293 9.29 15.85 -3.08
C GLU A 293 10.28 16.99 -2.72
N GLU A 294 9.86 18.02 -1.96
CA GLU A 294 10.75 18.99 -1.30
C GLU A 294 10.83 18.80 0.23
#